data_AF-L0DGY9-F1
#
_entry.id   AF-L0DGY9-F1
#
_cell.length_a   1.000
_cell.length_b   1.000
_cell.length_c   1.000
_cell.angle_alpha   90.00
_cell.angle_beta   90.00
_cell.angle_gamma   90.00
#
_symmetry.space_group_name_H-M   'P 1'
#
loop_
_entity.id
_entity.type
_entity.pdbx_description
1 polymer ?
#
loop_
_entity_poly.entity_id
_entity_poly.type
_entity_poly.pdbx_seq_one_letter_code
_entity_poly.pdbx_strand_id
1 'polypeptide(L)'
;MDPAWDKFRRRQRAFWFAILLCPPWFAFGSLLYYFLARFELNYDLFFILIVALPALGNIMVAHWRKFFWPCPNCGRPFHATWFYGNLMARQCVHCGLRKWAPVKAKTIKSISLDQWNPVADEYFD
;
A
#
# COMPACT_ATOMS: atom_id res chain seq x y z
N MET A 1 16.12 2.85 10.88
CA MET A 1 15.34 2.42 9.70
C MET A 1 14.10 3.29 9.65
N ASP A 2 13.79 3.98 8.55
CA ASP A 2 12.70 4.96 8.57
C ASP A 2 11.33 4.32 8.83
N PRO A 3 10.48 4.92 9.68
CA PRO A 3 9.17 4.37 10.05
C PRO A 3 8.22 4.20 8.85
N ALA A 4 8.45 4.95 7.76
CA ALA A 4 7.69 4.81 6.52
C ALA A 4 7.92 3.46 5.83
N TRP A 5 9.16 2.95 5.83
CA TRP A 5 9.50 1.66 5.24
C TRP A 5 8.92 0.49 6.01
N ASP A 6 8.76 0.62 7.34
CA ASP A 6 8.09 -0.39 8.16
C ASP A 6 6.60 -0.50 7.84
N LYS A 7 5.93 0.64 7.57
CA LYS A 7 4.52 0.63 7.08
C LYS A 7 4.42 -0.08 5.73
N PHE A 8 5.35 0.17 4.81
CA PHE A 8 5.39 -0.52 3.52
C PHE A 8 5.63 -2.03 3.68
N ARG A 9 6.57 -2.42 4.54
CA ARG A 9 6.89 -3.83 4.81
C ARG A 9 5.70 -4.58 5.39
N ARG A 10 4.92 -3.96 6.27
CA ARG A 10 3.66 -4.53 6.78
C ARG A 10 2.65 -4.79 5.66
N ARG A 11 2.44 -3.84 4.76
CA ARG A 11 1.55 -4.04 3.59
C ARG A 11 2.05 -5.12 2.65
N GLN A 12 3.36 -5.17 2.41
CA GLN A 12 3.98 -6.21 1.59
C GLN A 12 3.80 -7.59 2.21
N ARG A 13 3.98 -7.72 3.54
CA ARG A 13 3.72 -8.98 4.26
C ARG A 13 2.24 -9.36 4.19
N ALA A 14 1.32 -8.42 4.40
CA ALA A 14 -0.12 -8.69 4.30
C ALA A 14 -0.52 -9.22 2.91
N PHE A 15 0.04 -8.65 1.84
CA PHE A 15 -0.15 -9.17 0.49
C PHE A 15 0.39 -10.61 0.32
N TRP A 16 1.59 -10.88 0.82
CA TRP A 16 2.15 -12.24 0.79
C TRP A 16 1.34 -13.23 1.62
N PHE A 17 0.87 -12.83 2.81
CA PHE A 17 -0.03 -13.64 3.61
C PHE A 17 -1.35 -13.91 2.88
N ALA A 18 -1.96 -12.90 2.24
CA ALA A 18 -3.17 -13.09 1.45
C ALA A 18 -2.99 -14.10 0.31
N ILE A 19 -1.84 -14.10 -0.37
CA ILE A 19 -1.52 -15.09 -1.40
C ILE A 19 -1.29 -16.47 -0.77
N LEU A 20 -0.50 -16.55 0.30
CA LEU A 20 -0.09 -17.83 0.90
C LEU A 20 -1.25 -18.53 1.62
N LEU A 21 -2.22 -17.76 2.13
CA LEU A 21 -3.47 -18.25 2.69
C LEU A 21 -4.48 -18.70 1.62
N CYS A 22 -4.27 -18.35 0.35
CA CYS A 22 -5.20 -18.65 -0.72
C CYS A 22 -5.32 -20.17 -0.98
N PRO A 23 -4.23 -20.94 -1.16
CA PRO A 23 -4.32 -22.40 -1.31
C PRO A 23 -5.02 -23.13 -0.15
N PRO A 24 -4.67 -22.90 1.14
CA PRO A 24 -5.37 -23.57 2.24
C PRO A 24 -6.84 -23.13 2.36
N TRP A 25 -7.17 -21.88 2.00
CA TRP A 25 -8.56 -21.42 1.95
C TRP A 25 -9.39 -22.16 0.89
N PHE A 26 -8.85 -22.33 -0.32
CA PHE A 26 -9.51 -23.10 -1.38
C PHE A 26 -9.61 -24.59 -1.04
N ALA A 27 -8.57 -25.17 -0.41
CA ALA A 27 -8.62 -26.55 0.06
C ALA A 27 -9.72 -26.75 1.10
N PHE A 28 -9.84 -25.83 2.06
CA PHE A 28 -10.92 -25.84 3.05
C PHE A 28 -12.30 -25.69 2.40
N GLY A 29 -12.44 -24.75 1.46
CA GLY A 29 -13.68 -24.56 0.69
C GLY A 29 -14.09 -25.79 -0.11
N SER A 30 -13.13 -26.49 -0.71
CA SER A 30 -13.37 -27.74 -1.44
C SER A 30 -13.79 -28.89 -0.51
N LEU A 31 -13.13 -29.05 0.65
CA LEU A 31 -13.54 -30.01 1.67
C LEU A 31 -14.97 -29.75 2.17
N LEU A 32 -15.29 -28.48 2.44
CA LEU A 32 -16.63 -28.08 2.86
C LEU A 32 -17.67 -28.34 1.76
N TYR A 33 -17.33 -28.08 0.50
CA TYR A 33 -18.17 -28.41 -0.66
C TYR A 33 -18.50 -29.91 -0.71
N TYR A 34 -17.49 -30.79 -0.60
CA TYR A 34 -17.71 -32.24 -0.59
C TYR A 34 -18.55 -32.70 0.61
N PHE A 35 -18.39 -32.07 1.77
CA PHE A 35 -19.19 -32.37 2.95
C PHE A 35 -20.66 -31.96 2.79
N LEU A 36 -20.91 -30.75 2.27
CA LEU A 36 -22.26 -30.21 2.08
C LEU A 36 -23.00 -30.84 0.90
N ALA A 37 -22.28 -31.33 -0.11
CA ALA A 37 -22.87 -32.05 -1.24
C ALA A 37 -23.66 -33.31 -0.79
N ARG A 38 -23.38 -33.86 0.40
CA ARG A 38 -24.17 -34.95 1.00
C ARG A 38 -25.58 -34.56 1.41
N PHE A 39 -25.91 -33.27 1.46
CA PHE A 39 -27.19 -32.75 1.94
C PHE A 39 -28.08 -32.17 0.81
N GLU A 40 -27.73 -32.40 -0.47
CA GLU A 40 -28.50 -31.96 -1.66
C GLU A 40 -28.84 -30.45 -1.73
N LEU A 41 -28.08 -29.60 -1.04
CA LEU A 41 -28.24 -28.15 -1.09
C LEU A 41 -27.65 -27.58 -2.40
N ASN A 42 -28.26 -26.54 -2.98
CA ASN A 42 -27.67 -25.81 -4.12
C ASN A 42 -26.43 -25.02 -3.67
N TYR A 43 -25.23 -25.59 -3.83
CA TYR A 43 -23.98 -25.11 -3.22
C TYR A 43 -23.08 -24.27 -4.15
N ASP A 44 -23.36 -24.18 -5.46
CA ASP A 44 -22.50 -23.47 -6.41
C ASP A 44 -22.40 -21.97 -6.11
N LEU A 45 -23.54 -21.34 -5.83
CA LEU A 45 -23.62 -19.94 -5.42
C LEU A 45 -22.93 -19.71 -4.06
N PHE A 46 -23.06 -20.67 -3.14
CA PHE A 46 -22.43 -20.62 -1.83
C PHE A 46 -20.90 -20.69 -1.93
N PHE A 47 -20.38 -21.58 -2.77
CA PHE A 47 -18.95 -21.71 -3.02
C PHE A 47 -18.37 -20.42 -3.62
N ILE A 48 -19.05 -19.82 -4.60
CA ILE A 48 -18.61 -18.55 -5.19
C ILE A 48 -18.60 -17.43 -4.16
N LEU A 49 -19.69 -17.28 -3.39
CA LEU A 49 -19.85 -16.18 -2.44
C LEU A 49 -18.92 -16.29 -1.22
N ILE A 50 -18.63 -17.50 -0.74
CA ILE A 50 -17.90 -17.70 0.52
C ILE A 50 -16.45 -18.09 0.28
N VAL A 51 -16.14 -18.82 -0.80
CA VAL A 51 -14.77 -19.27 -1.06
C VAL A 51 -14.10 -18.33 -2.05
N ALA A 52 -14.65 -18.21 -3.26
CA ALA A 52 -13.98 -17.54 -4.36
C ALA A 52 -13.91 -16.00 -4.21
N LEU A 53 -15.05 -15.36 -3.93
CA LEU A 53 -15.14 -13.90 -3.83
C LEU A 53 -14.28 -13.31 -2.70
N PRO A 54 -14.30 -13.84 -1.46
CA PRO A 54 -13.48 -13.31 -0.38
C PRO A 54 -11.99 -13.49 -0.63
N ALA A 55 -11.57 -14.60 -1.24
CA ALA A 55 -10.18 -14.83 -1.62
C ALA A 55 -9.71 -13.80 -2.65
N LEU A 56 -10.48 -13.62 -3.73
CA LEU A 56 -10.17 -12.65 -4.78
C LEU A 56 -10.16 -11.22 -4.24
N GLY A 57 -11.17 -10.85 -3.45
CA GLY A 57 -11.32 -9.54 -2.85
C GLY A 57 -10.15 -9.19 -1.94
N ASN A 58 -9.71 -10.11 -1.07
CA ASN A 58 -8.56 -9.89 -0.19
C ASN A 58 -7.26 -9.66 -0.98
N ILE A 59 -7.02 -10.45 -2.02
CA ILE A 59 -5.84 -10.29 -2.89
C ILE A 59 -5.90 -8.94 -3.63
N MET A 60 -7.04 -8.60 -4.22
CA MET A 60 -7.24 -7.31 -4.92
C MET A 60 -7.01 -6.11 -3.99
N VAL A 61 -7.60 -6.13 -2.80
CA VAL A 61 -7.45 -5.04 -1.82
C VAL A 61 -6.00 -4.92 -1.37
N ALA A 62 -5.32 -6.03 -1.05
CA ALA A 62 -3.92 -6.02 -0.66
C ALA A 62 -3.02 -5.52 -1.80
N HIS A 63 -3.33 -5.92 -3.04
CA HIS A 63 -2.63 -5.47 -4.23
C HIS A 63 -2.77 -3.95 -4.44
N TRP A 64 -4.00 -3.42 -4.42
CA TRP A 64 -4.26 -1.99 -4.56
C TRP A 64 -3.60 -1.16 -3.46
N ARG A 65 -3.68 -1.60 -2.20
CA ARG A 65 -3.02 -0.92 -1.06
C ARG A 65 -1.50 -0.83 -1.20
N LYS A 66 -0.90 -1.78 -1.90
CA LYS A 66 0.54 -1.81 -2.22
C LYS A 66 0.84 -0.96 -3.46
N PHE A 67 0.01 -1.05 -4.50
CA PHE A 67 0.18 -0.33 -5.76
C PHE A 67 0.12 1.19 -5.57
N PHE A 68 -0.89 1.67 -4.84
CA PHE A 68 -1.11 3.09 -4.52
C PHE A 68 -0.39 3.54 -3.26
N TRP A 69 0.64 2.81 -2.81
CA TRP A 69 1.38 3.25 -1.63
C TRP A 69 2.10 4.58 -1.91
N PRO A 70 1.86 5.64 -1.10
CA PRO A 70 2.47 6.94 -1.32
C PRO A 70 3.96 6.90 -0.94
N CYS A 71 4.79 7.48 -1.80
CA CYS A 71 6.21 7.63 -1.56
C CYS A 71 6.45 8.58 -0.37
N PRO A 72 7.32 8.23 0.60
CA PRO A 72 7.55 9.05 1.79
C PRO A 72 8.31 10.35 1.51
N ASN A 73 8.95 10.47 0.34
CA ASN A 73 9.66 11.69 -0.05
C ASN A 73 8.75 12.65 -0.86
N CYS A 74 8.08 12.15 -1.90
CA CYS A 74 7.28 13.01 -2.80
C CYS A 74 5.76 12.92 -2.62
N GLY A 75 5.24 12.01 -1.78
CA GLY A 75 3.81 11.81 -1.52
C GLY A 75 3.03 11.09 -2.64
N ARG A 76 3.61 10.94 -3.84
CA ARG A 76 2.96 10.31 -5.00
C ARG A 76 3.03 8.78 -4.97
N PRO A 77 2.16 8.04 -5.68
CA PRO A 77 2.22 6.58 -5.74
C PRO A 77 3.60 6.07 -6.17
N PHE A 78 4.23 5.24 -5.34
CA PHE A 78 5.62 4.81 -5.54
C PHE A 78 5.79 3.96 -6.81
N HIS A 79 4.80 3.11 -7.09
CA HIS A 79 4.84 2.11 -8.15
C HIS A 79 4.05 2.50 -9.41
N ALA A 80 3.36 3.64 -9.41
CA ALA A 80 2.41 4.00 -10.47
C ALA A 80 2.60 5.44 -10.93
N THR A 81 2.61 5.64 -12.24
CA THR A 81 2.36 6.92 -12.90
C THR A 81 0.96 6.90 -13.52
N TRP A 82 0.55 8.02 -14.12
CA TRP A 82 -0.72 8.10 -14.85
C TRP A 82 -0.80 7.13 -16.04
N PHE A 83 0.33 6.81 -16.66
CA PHE A 83 0.39 6.03 -17.90
C PHE A 83 0.99 4.63 -17.74
N TYR A 84 1.70 4.35 -16.65
CA TYR A 84 2.37 3.07 -16.45
C TYR A 84 2.56 2.73 -14.97
N GLY A 85 2.38 1.45 -14.63
CA GLY A 85 2.59 0.92 -13.29
C GLY A 85 3.63 -0.20 -13.28
N ASN A 86 4.60 -0.11 -12.39
CA ASN A 86 5.57 -1.18 -12.15
C ASN A 86 5.68 -1.51 -10.65
N LEU A 87 4.99 -2.57 -10.25
CA LEU A 87 5.02 -3.14 -8.89
C LEU A 87 6.41 -3.68 -8.49
N MET A 88 7.28 -3.91 -9.46
CA MET A 88 8.67 -4.36 -9.28
C MET A 88 9.67 -3.20 -9.35
N ALA A 89 9.20 -1.95 -9.46
CA ALA A 89 10.07 -0.78 -9.44
C ALA A 89 10.92 -0.77 -8.16
N ARG A 90 12.25 -0.74 -8.34
CA ARG A 90 13.23 -0.66 -7.23
C ARG A 90 13.42 0.77 -6.74
N GLN A 91 12.84 1.75 -7.43
CA GLN A 91 12.88 3.17 -7.10
C GLN A 91 11.54 3.82 -7.42
N CYS A 92 11.22 4.92 -6.74
CA CYS A 92 10.02 5.69 -7.01
C CYS A 92 10.06 6.21 -8.45
N VAL A 93 8.99 5.97 -9.21
CA VAL A 93 8.87 6.40 -10.61
C VAL A 93 8.76 7.93 -10.80
N HIS A 94 8.59 8.68 -9.70
CA HIS A 94 8.46 10.15 -9.72
C HIS A 94 9.72 10.88 -9.24
N CYS A 95 10.29 10.45 -8.10
CA CYS A 95 11.43 11.14 -7.47
C CYS A 95 12.73 10.33 -7.47
N GLY A 96 12.72 9.10 -7.99
CA GLY A 96 13.89 8.22 -8.00
C GLY A 96 14.31 7.67 -6.63
N LEU A 97 13.52 7.88 -5.57
CA LEU A 97 13.84 7.34 -4.24
C LEU A 97 13.96 5.81 -4.30
N ARG A 98 15.17 5.29 -4.07
CA ARG A 98 15.42 3.85 -4.06
C ARG A 98 14.72 3.19 -2.88
N LYS A 99 14.18 1.99 -3.11
CA LYS A 99 13.51 1.20 -2.09
C LYS A 99 14.48 0.96 -0.92
N TRP A 100 14.00 1.20 0.30
CA TRP A 100 14.79 1.08 1.55
C TRP A 100 15.87 2.15 1.77
N ALA A 101 16.01 3.13 0.88
CA ALA A 101 16.93 4.25 1.11
C ALA A 101 16.39 5.19 2.19
N PRO A 102 17.27 5.88 2.94
CA PRO A 102 16.84 6.87 3.91
C PRO A 102 15.98 7.96 3.25
N VAL A 103 14.86 8.30 3.89
CA VAL A 103 13.96 9.35 3.44
C VAL A 103 14.63 10.69 3.70
N LYS A 104 15.07 11.37 2.65
CA LYS A 104 15.48 12.76 2.77
C LYS A 104 14.21 13.57 3.05
N ALA A 105 14.06 14.08 4.27
CA ALA A 105 13.07 15.11 4.53
C ALA A 105 13.30 16.22 3.51
N LYS A 106 12.24 16.65 2.81
CA LYS A 106 12.29 17.89 2.04
C LYS A 106 12.66 18.95 3.06
N THR A 107 13.91 19.43 3.05
CA THR A 107 14.34 20.53 3.91
C THR A 107 13.33 21.63 3.66
N ILE A 108 12.43 21.84 4.61
CA ILE A 108 11.66 23.07 4.65
C ILE A 108 12.77 24.10 4.68
N LYS A 109 12.92 24.89 3.62
CA LYS A 109 13.66 26.15 3.72
C LYS A 109 12.88 26.89 4.81
N SER A 110 13.28 26.72 6.06
CA SER A 110 12.93 27.65 7.11
C SER A 110 13.42 28.96 6.56
N ILE A 111 12.48 29.83 6.18
CA ILE A 111 12.77 31.25 6.11
C ILE A 111 13.41 31.55 7.45
N SER A 112 14.70 31.81 7.42
CA SER A 112 15.46 32.06 8.61
C SER A 112 14.91 33.40 9.17
N LEU A 113 14.45 33.35 10.42
CA LEU A 113 13.90 34.52 11.12
C LEU A 113 14.98 35.58 11.43
N ASP A 114 16.23 35.33 11.03
CA ASP A 114 17.35 36.26 11.06
C ASP A 114 17.21 37.39 10.02
N GLN A 115 16.28 37.29 9.07
CA GLN A 115 15.97 38.35 8.11
C GLN A 115 14.96 39.39 8.63
N TRP A 116 14.49 39.29 9.87
CA TRP A 116 13.65 40.32 10.49
C TRP A 116 14.53 41.48 10.99
N ASN A 117 14.44 42.63 10.31
CA ASN A 117 15.14 43.87 10.66
C ASN A 117 14.18 44.81 11.44
N PRO A 118 14.34 44.98 12.77
CA PRO A 118 13.51 45.87 13.58
C PRO A 118 13.71 47.38 13.32
N VAL A 119 14.66 47.78 12.47
CA VAL A 119 15.08 49.19 12.31
C VAL A 119 14.11 49.99 11.40
N ALA A 120 13.06 49.38 10.84
CA ALA A 120 12.14 50.07 9.95
C ALA A 120 11.03 50.88 10.66
N ASP A 121 10.86 50.73 11.97
CA ASP A 121 9.71 51.29 12.70
C ASP A 121 10.00 52.65 13.38
N GLU A 122 11.23 53.20 13.29
CA GLU A 122 11.59 54.49 13.88
C GLU A 122 11.29 55.72 12.99
N TYR A 123 10.70 55.54 11.80
CA TYR A 123 10.42 56.64 10.86
C TYR A 123 8.95 57.10 10.78
N PHE A 124 8.10 56.61 11.68
CA PHE A 124 6.69 57.01 11.76
C PHE A 124 6.34 57.56 13.15
N ASP A 125 6.96 58.68 13.51
CA ASP A 125 6.44 59.63 14.51
C ASP A 125 6.37 61.03 13.89
#